data_AF-A0A7D9L8E2-F1
#
_entry.id   AF-A0A7D9L8E2-F1
#
_cell.length_a   1.000
_cell.length_b   1.000
_cell.length_c   1.000
_cell.angle_alpha   90.00
_cell.angle_beta   90.00
_cell.angle_gamma   90.00
#
_symmetry.space_group_name_H-M   'P 1'
#
loop_
_entity.id
_entity.type
_entity.pdbx_description
1 polymer ?
#
loop_
_entity_poly.entity_id
_entity_poly.type
_entity_poly.pdbx_seq_one_letter_code
_entity_poly.pdbx_strand_id
1 'polypeptide(L)'
;MKQVRLNVNDMSLDISDFRFATGSIPNVFHRFATAGDCFSPDCSEDYRKGNFKVDISGTNFLLPNSIPYLFSIYPACVQRLYKELMSSDRRQWSGYCGGRCGNCWPEVFRLLVEGC
;
A
#
# COMPACT_ATOMS: atom_id res chain seq x y z
N MET A 1 10.25 -14.23 -8.96
CA MET A 1 8.93 -14.58 -8.37
C MET A 1 8.66 -13.58 -7.25
N LYS A 2 7.51 -12.89 -7.25
CA LYS A 2 7.13 -11.98 -6.15
C LYS A 2 6.41 -12.80 -5.08
N GLN A 3 6.70 -12.54 -3.81
CA GLN A 3 6.17 -13.32 -2.68
C GLN A 3 5.66 -12.36 -1.60
N VAL A 4 4.88 -12.85 -0.65
CA VAL A 4 4.48 -12.15 0.57
C VAL A 4 4.35 -13.18 1.68
N ARG A 5 4.49 -12.77 2.93
CA ARG A 5 4.25 -13.64 4.09
C ARG A 5 2.81 -13.48 4.56
N LEU A 6 2.07 -14.59 4.58
CA LEU A 6 0.67 -14.68 5.00
C LEU A 6 0.57 -15.42 6.33
N ASN A 7 -0.15 -14.84 7.28
CA ASN A 7 -0.65 -15.53 8.46
C ASN A 7 -1.93 -16.29 8.08
N VAL A 8 -1.88 -17.61 8.10
CA VAL A 8 -3.00 -18.46 7.68
C VAL A 8 -4.15 -18.53 8.70
N ASN A 9 -3.94 -18.05 9.93
CA ASN A 9 -4.99 -18.09 10.96
C ASN A 9 -6.04 -16.98 10.77
N ASP A 10 -5.61 -15.81 10.30
CA ASP A 10 -6.46 -14.62 10.14
C ASP A 10 -6.36 -13.98 8.74
N MET A 11 -5.65 -14.65 7.84
CA MET A 11 -5.39 -14.22 6.47
C MET A 11 -4.72 -12.85 6.34
N SER A 12 -4.01 -12.40 7.38
CA SER A 12 -3.27 -11.13 7.34
C SER A 12 -1.88 -11.29 6.72
N LEU A 13 -1.44 -10.29 5.95
CA LEU A 13 -0.06 -10.21 5.50
C LEU A 13 0.81 -9.63 6.60
N ASP A 14 2.00 -10.21 6.79
CA ASP A 14 3.08 -9.58 7.53
C ASP A 14 3.69 -8.46 6.67
N ILE A 15 3.07 -7.28 6.75
CA ILE A 15 3.52 -6.10 5.99
C ILE A 15 4.92 -5.62 6.40
N SER A 16 5.47 -6.10 7.52
CA SER A 16 6.81 -5.75 7.98
C SER A 16 7.87 -6.77 7.52
N ASP A 17 7.49 -7.79 6.75
CA ASP A 17 8.44 -8.69 6.09
C ASP A 17 9.05 -8.03 4.85
N PHE A 18 10.14 -7.30 5.07
CA PHE A 18 10.80 -6.49 4.04
C PHE A 18 11.50 -7.28 2.94
N ARG A 19 11.62 -8.61 3.09
CA ARG A 19 12.33 -9.46 2.10
C ARG A 19 11.63 -9.50 0.75
N PHE A 20 10.35 -9.17 0.72
CA PHE A 20 9.52 -9.26 -0.48
C PHE A 20 8.96 -7.92 -0.94
N ALA A 21 9.26 -6.83 -0.23
CA ALA A 21 8.91 -5.48 -0.63
C ALA A 21 10.08 -4.86 -1.40
N THR A 22 9.79 -4.29 -2.57
CA THR A 22 10.76 -3.53 -3.36
C THR A 22 10.40 -2.05 -3.33
N GLY A 23 11.35 -1.19 -3.02
CA GLY A 23 11.19 0.27 -3.04
C GLY A 23 12.07 0.93 -4.10
N SER A 24 11.75 2.18 -4.42
CA SER A 24 12.53 3.00 -5.36
C SER A 24 13.88 3.46 -4.81
N ILE A 25 14.08 3.37 -3.48
CA ILE A 25 15.32 3.76 -2.81
C ILE A 25 16.09 2.48 -2.43
N PRO A 26 17.31 2.27 -2.95
CA PRO A 26 18.14 1.13 -2.57
C PRO A 26 18.42 1.10 -1.07
N ASN A 27 18.44 -0.10 -0.48
CA ASN A 27 18.78 -0.33 0.94
C ASN A 27 17.87 0.34 1.97
N VAL A 28 16.68 0.82 1.57
CA VAL A 28 15.66 1.28 2.51
C VAL A 28 14.55 0.24 2.59
N PHE A 29 14.29 -0.21 3.82
CA PHE A 29 13.22 -1.16 4.09
C PHE A 29 11.89 -0.42 4.21
N HIS A 30 10.93 -0.79 3.38
CA HIS A 30 9.57 -0.25 3.40
C HIS A 30 8.58 -1.38 3.66
N ARG A 31 7.60 -1.12 4.53
CA ARG A 31 6.50 -2.06 4.72
C ARG A 31 5.79 -2.30 3.39
N PHE A 32 5.23 -3.49 3.21
CA PHE A 32 4.46 -3.81 2.01
C PHE A 32 3.35 -2.78 1.78
N ALA A 33 3.15 -2.38 0.52
CA ALA A 33 2.19 -1.37 0.09
C ALA A 33 2.37 0.03 0.74
N THR A 34 3.58 0.35 1.22
CA THR A 34 3.92 1.71 1.67
C THR A 34 4.10 2.64 0.48
N ALA A 35 3.58 3.86 0.60
CA ALA A 35 3.92 4.99 -0.27
C ALA A 35 4.40 6.16 0.58
N GLY A 36 5.27 6.98 0.02
CA GLY A 36 5.67 8.23 0.63
C GLY A 36 6.51 9.08 -0.29
N ASP A 37 6.53 10.37 -0.02
CA ASP A 37 7.42 11.32 -0.69
C ASP A 37 7.81 12.44 0.27
N CYS A 38 8.83 13.21 -0.13
CA CYS A 38 9.14 14.50 0.48
C CYS A 38 9.11 15.61 -0.56
N PHE A 39 7.97 15.75 -1.25
CA PHE A 39 7.88 16.67 -2.39
C PHE A 39 7.34 18.06 -2.02
N SER A 40 6.16 18.14 -1.40
CA SER A 40 5.49 19.43 -1.16
C SER A 40 4.48 19.37 0.00
N PRO A 41 4.35 20.44 0.80
CA PRO A 41 3.27 20.58 1.77
C PRO A 41 1.93 20.99 1.14
N ASP A 42 1.84 21.21 -0.17
CA ASP A 42 0.58 21.60 -0.83
C ASP A 42 -0.49 20.50 -0.70
N CYS A 43 -1.77 20.88 -0.58
CA CYS A 43 -2.91 19.98 -0.42
C CYS A 43 -3.38 19.32 -1.74
N SER A 44 -2.92 19.81 -2.90
CA SER A 44 -3.29 19.28 -4.21
C SER A 44 -2.74 17.88 -4.45
N GLU A 45 -3.57 17.05 -5.08
CA GLU A 45 -3.24 15.67 -5.44
C GLU A 45 -2.08 15.56 -6.43
N ASP A 46 -1.85 16.59 -7.26
CA ASP A 46 -0.77 16.61 -8.26
C ASP A 46 0.63 16.58 -7.63
N TYR A 47 0.70 16.97 -6.36
CA TYR A 47 1.92 16.95 -5.56
C TYR A 47 2.15 15.63 -4.83
N ARG A 48 1.27 14.62 -4.96
CA ARG A 48 1.50 13.29 -4.38
C ARG A 48 2.30 12.44 -5.37
N LYS A 49 3.57 12.22 -5.04
CA LYS A 49 4.54 11.49 -5.86
C LYS A 49 4.82 10.10 -5.31
N GLY A 50 4.67 9.91 -4.01
CA GLY A 50 4.75 8.60 -3.39
C GLY A 50 3.62 7.72 -3.93
N ASN A 51 3.97 6.52 -4.36
CA ASN A 51 3.02 5.57 -4.91
C ASN A 51 3.36 4.15 -4.46
N PHE A 52 2.32 3.31 -4.42
CA PHE A 52 2.45 1.89 -4.18
C PHE A 52 1.70 1.12 -5.27
N LYS A 53 2.13 -0.11 -5.50
CA LYS A 53 1.40 -1.08 -6.31
C LYS A 53 1.45 -2.45 -5.65
N VAL A 54 0.29 -3.04 -5.47
CA VAL A 54 0.05 -4.41 -5.02
C VAL A 54 -0.45 -5.21 -6.21
N ASP A 55 0.12 -6.39 -6.38
CA ASP A 55 -0.27 -7.34 -7.42
C ASP A 55 -0.16 -8.74 -6.83
N ILE A 56 -1.31 -9.36 -6.61
CA ILE A 56 -1.46 -10.74 -6.12
C ILE A 56 -2.05 -11.65 -7.21
N SER A 57 -2.01 -11.21 -8.48
CA SER A 57 -2.47 -12.02 -9.60
C SER A 57 -1.73 -13.36 -9.65
N GLY A 58 -2.46 -14.43 -10.02
CA GLY A 58 -1.93 -15.80 -10.01
C GLY A 58 -2.02 -16.51 -8.65
N THR A 59 -2.60 -15.85 -7.63
CA THR A 59 -3.02 -16.50 -6.39
C THR A 59 -4.55 -16.71 -6.39
N ASN A 60 -5.05 -17.56 -5.50
CA ASN A 60 -6.49 -17.75 -5.25
C ASN A 60 -7.03 -16.79 -4.18
N PHE A 61 -6.31 -15.69 -3.94
CA PHE A 61 -6.69 -14.67 -2.97
C PHE A 61 -7.23 -13.44 -3.69
N LEU A 62 -8.10 -12.72 -2.98
CA LEU A 62 -8.66 -11.45 -3.40
C LEU A 62 -8.27 -10.36 -2.41
N LEU A 63 -8.06 -9.16 -2.90
CA LEU A 63 -7.95 -7.96 -2.09
C LEU A 63 -9.34 -7.60 -1.54
N PRO A 64 -9.41 -7.06 -0.31
CA PRO A 64 -10.66 -6.55 0.23
C PRO A 64 -11.05 -5.28 -0.52
N ASN A 65 -12.34 -4.91 -0.45
CA ASN A 65 -12.85 -3.73 -1.17
C ASN A 65 -12.24 -2.40 -0.68
N SER A 66 -11.71 -2.38 0.54
CA SER A 66 -11.01 -1.26 1.13
C SER A 66 -9.94 -1.79 2.08
N ILE A 67 -8.82 -1.08 2.17
CA ILE A 67 -7.69 -1.40 3.04
C ILE A 67 -7.43 -0.17 3.90
N PRO A 68 -7.57 -0.24 5.24
CA PRO A 68 -7.34 0.91 6.12
C PRO A 68 -5.87 1.30 6.11
N TYR A 69 -5.58 2.60 6.03
CA TYR A 69 -4.23 3.16 5.98
C TYR A 69 -3.94 4.05 7.17
N LEU A 70 -2.72 3.95 7.67
CA LEU A 70 -2.14 4.89 8.62
C LEU A 70 -1.31 5.92 7.87
N PHE A 71 -1.28 7.14 8.40
CA PHE A 71 -0.60 8.28 7.78
C PHE A 71 0.34 8.93 8.79
N SER A 72 1.62 9.07 8.42
CA SER A 72 2.59 9.95 9.07
C SER A 72 2.95 11.06 8.09
N ILE A 73 2.04 12.02 7.92
CA ILE A 73 2.09 13.02 6.84
C ILE A 73 1.69 14.39 7.36
N TYR A 74 2.37 15.41 6.82
CA TYR A 74 2.02 16.82 6.95
C TYR A 74 1.86 17.47 5.56
N PRO A 75 0.88 18.37 5.37
CA PRO A 75 -0.17 18.81 6.32
C PRO A 75 -1.37 17.85 6.44
N ALA A 76 -2.28 18.10 7.39
CA ALA A 76 -3.43 17.22 7.67
C ALA A 76 -4.37 17.01 6.47
N CYS A 77 -4.52 18.00 5.58
CA CYS A 77 -5.36 17.91 4.39
C CYS A 77 -4.96 16.79 3.41
N VAL A 78 -3.75 16.23 3.56
CA VAL A 78 -3.21 15.17 2.69
C VAL A 78 -3.12 13.81 3.39
N GLN A 79 -3.73 13.66 4.57
CA GLN A 79 -3.83 12.38 5.29
C GLN A 79 -4.90 11.47 4.68
N ARG A 80 -4.73 11.14 3.40
CA ARG A 80 -5.61 10.25 2.62
C ARG A 80 -4.84 9.63 1.46
N LEU A 81 -5.39 8.56 0.91
CA LEU A 81 -4.94 8.01 -0.38
C LEU A 81 -5.54 8.81 -1.54
N TYR A 82 -4.81 8.86 -2.64
CA TYR A 82 -5.16 9.56 -3.87
C TYR A 82 -5.07 8.61 -5.06
N LYS A 83 -5.93 8.84 -6.07
CA LYS A 83 -5.94 8.08 -7.34
C LYS A 83 -5.90 6.57 -7.10
N GLU A 84 -6.69 6.11 -6.12
CA GLU A 84 -6.82 4.69 -5.80
C GLU A 84 -7.46 3.95 -6.96
N LEU A 85 -6.84 2.85 -7.36
CA LEU A 85 -7.32 1.98 -8.43
C LEU A 85 -7.27 0.54 -7.95
N MET A 86 -8.44 -0.06 -7.81
CA MET A 86 -8.63 -1.49 -7.57
C MET A 86 -9.05 -2.14 -8.90
N SER A 87 -8.37 -3.22 -9.30
CA SER A 87 -8.79 -3.98 -10.49
C SER A 87 -10.12 -4.68 -10.26
N SER A 88 -10.87 -4.93 -11.33
CA SER A 88 -12.20 -5.56 -11.25
C SER A 88 -12.17 -6.97 -10.66
N ASP A 89 -11.07 -7.71 -10.87
CA ASP A 89 -10.82 -9.02 -10.28
C ASP A 89 -10.32 -8.95 -8.84
N ARG A 90 -10.14 -7.74 -8.28
CA ARG A 90 -9.60 -7.47 -6.95
C ARG A 90 -8.24 -8.14 -6.70
N ARG A 91 -7.37 -8.20 -7.70
CA ARG A 91 -6.02 -8.78 -7.56
C ARG A 91 -4.91 -7.75 -7.68
N GLN A 92 -5.22 -6.55 -8.16
CA GLN A 92 -4.28 -5.45 -8.28
C GLN A 92 -4.85 -4.22 -7.61
N TRP A 93 -3.99 -3.53 -6.88
CA TRP A 93 -4.34 -2.29 -6.22
C TRP A 93 -3.18 -1.32 -6.25
N SER A 94 -3.46 -0.05 -6.51
CA SER A 94 -2.47 1.01 -6.50
C SER A 94 -3.06 2.29 -5.97
N GLY A 95 -2.19 3.16 -5.46
CA GLY A 95 -2.58 4.46 -4.98
C GLY A 95 -1.38 5.36 -4.76
N TYR A 96 -1.69 6.62 -4.50
CA TYR A 96 -0.72 7.68 -4.27
C TYR A 96 -0.93 8.29 -2.90
N CYS A 97 0.18 8.71 -2.30
CA CYS A 97 0.19 9.33 -0.99
C CYS A 97 1.59 9.89 -0.72
N GLY A 98 1.67 10.94 0.09
CA GLY A 98 2.90 11.65 0.38
C GLY A 98 2.63 13.07 0.83
N GLY A 99 3.64 13.93 0.84
CA GLY A 99 3.57 15.32 1.26
C GLY A 99 4.92 15.87 1.68
N ARG A 100 4.97 16.60 2.78
CA ARG A 100 6.26 17.06 3.31
C ARG A 100 6.89 15.96 4.17
N CYS A 101 7.72 15.15 3.53
CA CYS A 101 8.41 13.98 4.11
C CYS A 101 7.41 13.03 4.76
N GLY A 102 6.30 12.81 4.06
CA GLY A 102 5.17 12.03 4.55
C GLY A 102 5.09 10.67 3.89
N ASN A 103 4.65 9.70 4.66
CA ASN A 103 4.40 8.34 4.21
C ASN A 103 3.11 7.77 4.81
N CYS A 104 2.56 6.78 4.12
CA CYS A 104 1.42 5.99 4.57
C CYS A 104 1.62 4.52 4.26
N TRP A 105 0.95 3.68 5.04
CA TRP A 105 1.03 2.24 4.94
C TRP A 105 -0.27 1.60 5.46
N PRO A 106 -0.58 0.36 5.04
CA PRO A 106 -1.73 -0.37 5.56
C PRO A 106 -1.67 -0.52 7.08
N GLU A 107 -2.77 -0.29 7.78
CA GLU A 107 -2.89 -0.64 9.20
C GLU A 107 -2.96 -2.16 9.36
N VAL A 108 -3.86 -2.77 8.59
CA VAL A 108 -4.05 -4.22 8.49
C VAL A 108 -4.28 -4.56 7.02
N PHE A 109 -3.57 -5.58 6.53
CA PHE A 109 -3.72 -6.05 5.15
C PHE A 109 -4.22 -7.50 5.18
N ARG A 110 -5.54 -7.70 5.08
CA ARG A 110 -6.15 -9.04 5.05
C ARG A 110 -6.54 -9.44 3.64
N LEU A 111 -6.14 -10.63 3.24
CA LEU A 111 -6.59 -11.23 1.99
C LEU A 111 -7.90 -11.98 2.21
N LEU A 112 -8.72 -12.04 1.18
CA LEU A 112 -9.92 -12.87 1.12
C LEU A 112 -9.64 -14.12 0.29
N VAL A 113 -10.31 -15.22 0.59
CA VAL A 113 -10.24 -16.45 -0.21
C VAL A 113 -11.32 -16.38 -1.29
N GLU A 114 -10.96 -16.68 -2.53
CA GLU A 114 -11.92 -16.83 -3.62
C GLU A 114 -12.75 -18.11 -3.40
N GLY A 115 -14.08 -17.98 -3.23
CA GLY A 115 -14.99 -19.12 -3.12
C GLY A 115 -15.57 -19.41 -1.72
N CYS A 116 -15.59 -18.44 -0.81
CA CYS A 116 -16.38 -18.49 0.43
C CYS A 116 -17.61 -17.60 0.35
#